data_AF-F3GD74-F1
#
_entry.id   AF-F3GD74-F1
#
_cell.length_a   1.000
_cell.length_b   1.000
_cell.length_c   1.000
_cell.angle_alpha   90.00
_cell.angle_beta   90.00
_cell.angle_gamma   90.00
#
_symmetry.space_group_name_H-M   'P 1'
#
loop_
_entity.id
_entity.type
_entity.pdbx_description
1 polymer ?
#
loop_
_entity_poly.entity_id
_entity_poly.type
_entity_poly.pdbx_seq_one_letter_code
_entity_poly.pdbx_strand_id
1 'polypeptide(L)' 'MKVLFDTRRIQKLGRVSLSEQLLRNAGLQEGDQVDIFSMQLQNALLLSQQLRATTKLLR' A
#
# COMPACT_ATOMS: atom_id res chain seq x y z
N MET A 1 0.47 4.68 -17.27
CA MET A 1 0.52 4.02 -15.95
C MET A 1 1.86 3.32 -15.84
N LYS A 2 2.75 3.76 -14.95
CA LYS A 2 4.10 3.16 -14.81
C LYS A 2 4.03 2.09 -13.74
N VAL A 3 4.23 0.83 -14.11
CA VAL A 3 4.31 -0.27 -13.14
C VAL A 3 5.71 -0.25 -12.55
N LEU A 4 5.79 -0.25 -11.22
CA LEU A 4 7.03 -0.23 -10.47
C LEU A 4 7.20 -1.56 -9.76
N PHE A 5 8.42 -2.06 -9.77
CA PHE A 5 8.79 -3.32 -9.15
C PHE A 5 9.99 -3.09 -8.23
N ASP A 6 9.99 -3.79 -7.11
CA ASP A 6 11.10 -3.85 -6.17
C ASP A 6 11.11 -5.22 -5.50
N THR A 7 12.30 -5.71 -5.17
CA THR A 7 12.48 -7.00 -4.49
C THR A 7 12.99 -6.74 -3.09
N ARG A 8 12.18 -7.13 -2.09
CA ARG A 8 12.48 -6.88 -0.67
C ARG A 8 12.41 -8.17 0.11
N ARG A 9 13.32 -8.31 1.08
CA ARG A 9 13.29 -9.43 2.01
C ARG A 9 12.22 -9.17 3.07
N ILE A 10 11.41 -10.20 3.35
CA ILE A 10 10.51 -10.19 4.50
C ILE A 10 11.37 -10.16 5.78
N GLN A 11 11.12 -9.17 6.62
CA GLN A 11 11.81 -8.96 7.88
C GLN A 11 11.13 -9.78 8.99
N LYS A 12 11.67 -9.71 10.21
CA LYS A 12 11.05 -10.33 11.38
C LYS A 12 9.59 -9.87 11.54
N LEU A 13 8.76 -10.75 12.08
CA LEU A 13 7.33 -10.51 12.31
C LEU A 13 6.52 -10.24 11.03
N GLY A 14 7.00 -10.70 9.86
CA GLY A 14 6.28 -10.55 8.60
C GLY A 14 6.28 -9.14 8.01
N ARG A 15 7.14 -8.24 8.49
CA ARG A 15 7.23 -6.86 7.99
C ARG A 15 7.92 -6.81 6.62
N VAL A 16 7.41 -5.98 5.72
CA VAL A 16 8.03 -5.71 4.42
C VAL A 16 8.21 -4.21 4.27
N SER A 17 9.43 -3.77 3.99
CA SER A 17 9.72 -2.37 3.68
C SER A 17 9.39 -2.08 2.21
N LEU A 18 8.54 -1.10 1.94
CA LEU A 18 8.30 -0.60 0.59
C LEU A 18 9.33 0.49 0.23
N SER A 19 9.77 0.55 -1.02
CA SER A 19 10.60 1.66 -1.47
C SER A 19 9.82 2.96 -1.49
N GLU A 20 10.51 4.09 -1.31
CA GLU A 20 9.87 5.39 -1.39
C GLU A 20 9.12 5.63 -2.71
N GLN A 21 9.64 5.07 -3.81
CA GLN A 21 9.01 5.23 -5.11
C GLN A 21 7.65 4.50 -5.17
N LEU A 22 7.55 3.32 -4.56
CA LEU A 22 6.28 2.59 -4.41
C LEU A 22 5.32 3.33 -3.48
N LEU A 23 5.81 3.83 -2.35
CA LEU A 23 5.01 4.61 -1.39
C LEU A 23 4.41 5.86 -2.06
N ARG A 24 5.24 6.66 -2.74
CA ARG A 24 4.77 7.86 -3.47
C ARG A 24 3.79 7.52 -4.58
N ASN A 25 4.02 6.43 -5.32
CA ASN A 25 3.12 5.99 -6.38
C ASN A 25 1.77 5.50 -5.83
N ALA A 26 1.77 4.86 -4.67
CA ALA A 26 0.55 4.43 -3.97
C ALA A 26 -0.12 5.58 -3.19
N GLY A 27 0.55 6.72 -3.02
CA GLY A 27 0.10 7.85 -2.21
C GLY A 27 0.20 7.61 -0.70
N LEU A 28 1.04 6.66 -0.27
CA LEU A 28 1.18 6.22 1.12
C LEU A 28 2.24 7.03 1.87
N GLN A 29 1.96 7.29 3.15
CA GLN A 29 2.84 7.97 4.11
C GLN A 29 2.89 7.20 5.43
N GLU A 30 3.87 7.54 6.27
CA GLU A 30 3.97 6.95 7.61
C GLU A 30 2.72 7.28 8.44
N GLY A 31 2.15 6.26 9.09
CA GLY A 31 0.92 6.38 9.86
C GLY A 31 -0.36 6.10 9.06
N ASP A 32 -0.28 5.95 7.74
CA ASP A 32 -1.44 5.57 6.93
C ASP A 32 -1.89 4.15 7.24
N GLN A 33 -3.20 3.98 7.32
CA GLN A 33 -3.84 2.68 7.48
C GLN A 33 -4.10 2.05 6.11
N VAL A 34 -3.71 0.78 5.97
CA VAL A 34 -3.90 0.00 4.76
C VAL A 34 -4.63 -1.29 5.05
N ASP A 35 -5.50 -1.68 4.13
CA ASP A 35 -6.10 -3.00 4.12
C ASP A 35 -5.24 -3.95 3.29
N ILE A 36 -5.13 -5.21 3.76
CA ILE A 36 -4.33 -6.25 3.11
C ILE A 36 -5.25 -7.41 2.74
N PHE A 37 -5.27 -7.74 1.45
CA PHE A 37 -6.09 -8.83 0.91
C PHE A 37 -5.20 -9.93 0.31
N SER A 38 -5.58 -11.18 0.53
CA SER A 38 -4.93 -12.32 -0.13
C SER A 38 -5.58 -12.60 -1.48
N MET A 39 -4.78 -12.62 -2.54
CA MET A 39 -5.19 -13.05 -3.87
C MET A 39 -4.72 -14.49 -4.11
N GLN A 40 -5.59 -15.44 -3.76
CA GLN A 40 -5.30 -16.88 -3.80
C GLN A 40 -4.83 -17.38 -5.17
N LEU A 41 -5.36 -16.82 -6.26
CA LEU A 41 -5.02 -17.24 -7.62
C LEU A 41 -3.58 -16.87 -8.04
N GLN A 42 -2.95 -15.92 -7.34
CA GLN A 42 -1.68 -15.31 -7.75
C GLN A 42 -0.60 -15.44 -6.67
N ASN A 43 -0.91 -16.10 -5.54
CA ASN A 43 -0.08 -16.11 -4.34
C ASN A 43 0.45 -14.71 -3.99
N ALA A 44 -0.42 -13.71 -4.15
CA ALA A 44 -0.09 -12.30 -4.00
C ALA A 44 -0.88 -11.68 -2.83
N LEU A 45 -0.30 -10.62 -2.25
CA LEU A 45 -0.97 -9.75 -1.30
C LEU A 45 -1.25 -8.41 -1.97
N LEU A 46 -2.48 -7.93 -1.89
CA LEU A 46 -2.89 -6.62 -2.38
C LEU A 46 -3.01 -5.67 -1.19
N LEU A 47 -2.34 -4.52 -1.28
CA LEU A 47 -2.46 -3.45 -0.30
C LEU A 47 -3.31 -2.32 -0.89
N SER A 48 -4.34 -1.89 -0.16
CA SER A 48 -5.15 -0.74 -0.55
C SER A 48 -5.23 0.29 0.55
N GLN A 49 -5.16 1.56 0.15
CA GLN A 49 -5.40 2.68 1.04
C GLN A 49 -6.89 2.78 1.38
N GLN A 50 -7.21 3.03 2.65
CA GLN A 50 -8.57 3.34 3.04
C GLN A 50 -8.88 4.79 2.64
N LEU A 51 -9.68 4.99 1.58
CA LEU A 51 -10.15 6.30 1.16
C LEU A 51 -11.04 6.90 2.25
N ARG A 52 -10.48 7.78 3.09
CA ARG A 52 -11.29 8.63 3.95
C ARG A 52 -11.94 9.69 3.07
N ALA A 53 -13.23 9.53 2.82
CA ALA A 53 -14.03 10.59 2.23
C ALA A 53 -14.02 11.79 3.20
N THR A 54 -13.11 12.74 2.98
CA THR A 54 -13.21 14.04 3.63
C THR A 54 -14.34 14.78 2.94
N THR A 55 -15.55 14.65 3.48
CA THR A 55 -16.68 15.50 3.12
C THR A 55 -16.32 16.92 3.53
N LYS A 56 -15.61 17.64 2.66
CA LYS A 56 -15.57 19.10 2.72
C LYS A 56 -16.97 19.54 2.33
N LEU A 57 -17.82 19.74 3.34
CA LEU A 57 -19.05 20.53 3.21
C LEU A 57 -18.62 21.89 2.65
N LEU A 58 -18.79 22.07 1.34
CA LEU A 58 -18.75 23.37 0.68
C LEU A 58 -19.91 24.17 1.29
N ARG A 59 -19.55 25.10 2.16
CA ARG A 59 -20.40 26.22 2.57
C ARG A 59 -20.31 27.31 1.52
#